data_AF-A0A425CH18-F1
#
_entry.id   AF-A0A425CH18-F1
#
_cell.length_a   1.000
_cell.length_b   1.000
_cell.length_c   1.000
_cell.angle_alpha   90.00
_cell.angle_beta   90.00
_cell.angle_gamma   90.00
#
_symmetry.space_group_name_H-M   'P 1'
#
loop_
_entity.id
_entity.type
_entity.pdbx_description
1 polymer ?
#
loop_
_entity_poly.entity_id
_entity_poly.type
_entity_poly.pdbx_seq_one_letter_code
_entity_poly.pdbx_strand_id
1 'polypeptide(L)'
;MARRSSAILDDAAAAYHPTDDDATAILSRAVDPSGQFGWTQTLEELYVYVPVRPRIVRKGVNVLATQSTDHHWFTVIVDTIPRVHAQLAAPVQCALLDWEIAAQKESSPFYTRAVLATSTGPSMEVCITLVKQAPARWGSLFS
;
A
#
# COMPACT_ATOMS: atom_id res chain seq x y z
N MET A 1 -7.64 44.04 -21.64
CA MET A 1 -6.34 43.90 -20.95
C MET A 1 -6.37 42.62 -20.10
N ALA A 2 -6.25 41.45 -20.74
CA ALA A 2 -6.34 40.16 -20.07
C ALA A 2 -5.64 39.10 -20.94
N ARG A 3 -4.42 38.70 -20.57
CA ARG A 3 -3.69 37.54 -21.16
C ARG A 3 -2.33 37.23 -20.49
N ARG A 4 -2.12 37.61 -19.22
CA ARG A 4 -0.85 37.32 -18.53
C ARG A 4 -0.88 36.08 -17.62
N SER A 5 -2.08 35.59 -17.26
CA SER A 5 -2.24 34.52 -16.27
C SER A 5 -2.18 33.10 -16.84
N SER A 6 -2.42 32.91 -18.15
CA SER A 6 -2.38 31.59 -18.81
C SER A 6 -0.95 31.11 -19.05
N ALA A 7 -0.07 32.02 -19.49
CA ALA A 7 1.29 31.68 -19.89
C ALA A 7 2.14 31.08 -18.75
N ILE A 8 1.90 31.52 -17.51
CA ILE A 8 2.64 31.02 -16.33
C ILE A 8 2.26 29.57 -16.00
N LEU A 9 0.99 29.20 -16.19
CA LEU A 9 0.52 27.83 -15.96
C LEU A 9 0.94 26.90 -17.12
N ASP A 10 0.92 27.41 -18.35
CA ASP A 10 1.39 26.67 -19.53
C ASP A 10 2.92 26.42 -19.47
N ASP A 11 3.72 27.39 -19.01
CA ASP A 11 5.17 27.22 -18.80
C ASP A 11 5.49 26.25 -17.66
N ALA A 12 4.71 26.27 -16.56
CA ALA A 12 4.90 25.34 -15.45
C ALA A 12 4.56 23.89 -15.84
N ALA A 13 3.54 23.69 -16.68
CA ALA A 13 3.20 22.37 -17.22
C ALA A 13 4.24 21.89 -18.26
N ALA A 14 4.81 22.79 -19.06
CA ALA A 14 5.87 22.47 -20.02
C ALA A 14 7.22 22.16 -19.35
N ALA A 15 7.50 22.75 -18.19
CA ALA A 15 8.70 22.49 -17.39
C ALA A 15 8.58 21.29 -16.45
N TYR A 16 7.37 20.73 -16.28
CA TYR A 16 7.16 19.52 -15.48
C TYR A 16 7.64 18.30 -16.28
N HIS A 17 8.91 17.95 -16.07
CA HIS A 17 9.42 16.64 -16.41
C HIS A 17 9.25 15.76 -15.16
N PRO A 18 8.30 14.81 -15.14
CA PRO A 18 8.31 13.79 -14.10
C PRO A 18 9.66 13.09 -14.20
N THR A 19 10.53 13.31 -13.22
CA THR A 19 11.63 12.40 -12.98
C THR A 19 10.98 11.11 -12.53
N ASP A 20 10.80 10.17 -13.47
CA ASP A 20 10.41 8.81 -13.15
C ASP A 20 11.51 8.25 -12.24
N ASP A 21 11.30 8.39 -10.93
CA ASP A 21 12.06 7.66 -9.95
C ASP A 21 11.55 6.23 -9.99
N ASP A 22 12.13 5.43 -10.88
CA ASP A 22 11.79 4.02 -11.13
C ASP A 22 11.72 3.21 -9.83
N ALA A 23 12.43 3.63 -8.78
CA ALA A 23 12.39 3.01 -7.45
C ALA A 23 11.02 3.13 -6.76
N THR A 24 10.27 4.19 -7.05
CA THR A 24 8.95 4.49 -6.44
C THR A 24 7.77 4.05 -7.31
N ALA A 25 8.03 3.60 -8.55
CA ALA A 25 7.00 3.15 -9.47
C ALA A 25 6.27 1.89 -8.96
N ILE A 26 4.94 1.91 -9.00
CA ILE A 26 4.13 0.74 -8.65
C ILE A 26 4.26 -0.32 -9.76
N LEU A 27 4.94 -1.43 -9.45
CA LEU A 27 5.23 -2.50 -10.39
C LEU A 27 4.07 -3.48 -10.60
N SER A 28 3.28 -3.71 -9.55
CA SER A 28 2.13 -4.59 -9.60
C SER A 28 1.14 -4.33 -8.48
N ARG A 29 -0.09 -4.80 -8.68
CA ARG A 29 -1.17 -4.77 -7.71
C ARG A 29 -1.87 -6.13 -7.72
N ALA A 30 -2.26 -6.62 -6.56
CA ALA A 30 -3.01 -7.87 -6.43
C ALA A 30 -3.96 -7.80 -5.24
N VAL A 31 -5.11 -8.47 -5.38
CA VAL A 31 -6.06 -8.69 -4.28
C VAL A 31 -5.99 -10.18 -3.94
N ASP A 32 -5.94 -10.48 -2.64
CA ASP A 32 -6.00 -11.85 -2.17
C ASP A 32 -7.33 -12.51 -2.58
N PRO A 33 -7.39 -13.81 -2.93
CA PRO A 33 -8.63 -14.47 -3.31
C PRO A 33 -9.75 -14.38 -2.26
N SER A 34 -9.43 -14.25 -0.97
CA SER A 34 -10.42 -14.06 0.09
C SER A 34 -11.03 -12.66 0.11
N GLY A 35 -10.41 -11.69 -0.59
CA GLY A 35 -10.77 -10.27 -0.58
C GLY A 35 -10.47 -9.56 0.73
N GLN A 36 -9.82 -10.21 1.69
CA GLN A 36 -9.56 -9.63 3.02
C GLN A 36 -8.40 -8.64 3.05
N PHE A 37 -7.49 -8.74 2.09
CA PHE A 37 -6.38 -7.82 1.92
C PHE A 37 -5.95 -7.78 0.45
N GLY A 38 -5.19 -6.77 0.11
CA GLY A 38 -4.54 -6.59 -1.18
C GLY A 38 -3.15 -6.04 -0.96
N TRP A 39 -2.31 -6.11 -1.98
CA TRP A 39 -0.97 -5.59 -1.88
C TRP A 39 -0.50 -4.99 -3.20
N THR A 40 0.43 -4.05 -3.09
CA THR A 40 1.20 -3.50 -4.20
C THR A 40 2.67 -3.54 -3.86
N GLN A 41 3.51 -3.29 -4.86
CA GLN A 41 4.94 -3.25 -4.66
C GLN A 41 5.62 -2.24 -5.55
N THR A 42 6.71 -1.69 -5.05
CA THR A 42 7.78 -1.07 -5.83
C THR A 42 8.96 -2.03 -5.91
N LEU A 43 10.13 -1.59 -6.38
CA LEU A 43 11.34 -2.41 -6.29
C LEU A 43 11.79 -2.61 -4.84
N GLU A 44 11.60 -1.62 -3.98
CA GLU A 44 12.14 -1.57 -2.62
C GLU A 44 11.10 -1.89 -1.54
N GLU A 45 9.82 -1.63 -1.81
CA GLU A 45 8.78 -1.71 -0.79
C GLU A 45 7.63 -2.64 -1.22
N LEU A 46 6.96 -3.21 -0.23
CA LEU A 46 5.65 -3.82 -0.35
C LEU A 46 4.67 -3.00 0.48
N TYR A 47 3.53 -2.69 -0.10
CA TYR A 47 2.42 -2.09 0.62
C TYR A 47 1.30 -3.11 0.72
N VAL A 48 0.87 -3.43 1.94
CA VAL A 48 -0.28 -4.29 2.20
C VAL A 48 -1.44 -3.44 2.69
N TYR A 49 -2.59 -3.61 2.07
CA TYR A 49 -3.82 -2.88 2.35
C TYR A 49 -4.85 -3.83 2.92
N VAL A 50 -5.34 -3.55 4.13
CA VAL A 50 -6.42 -4.32 4.77
C VAL A 50 -7.62 -3.40 4.92
N PRO A 51 -8.72 -3.63 4.17
CA PRO A 51 -9.94 -2.85 4.30
C PRO A 51 -10.54 -2.95 5.70
N VAL A 52 -10.94 -1.81 6.26
CA VAL A 52 -11.44 -1.73 7.63
C VAL A 52 -12.67 -0.83 7.73
N ARG A 53 -13.46 -1.03 8.79
CA ARG A 53 -14.63 -0.19 9.04
C ARG A 53 -14.19 1.22 9.46
N PRO A 54 -14.95 2.28 9.13
CA PRO A 54 -14.57 3.67 9.45
C PRO A 54 -14.32 4.00 10.93
N ARG A 55 -14.70 3.13 11.87
CA ARG A 55 -14.55 3.33 13.32
C ARG A 55 -13.41 2.52 13.94
N ILE A 56 -12.57 1.88 13.12
CA ILE A 56 -11.40 1.16 13.62
C ILE A 56 -10.45 2.15 14.32
N VAL A 57 -9.85 1.72 15.42
CA VAL A 57 -8.86 2.52 16.16
C VAL A 57 -7.53 1.79 16.21
N ARG A 58 -6.43 2.53 16.37
CA ARG A 58 -5.07 1.98 16.39
C ARG A 58 -4.90 0.78 17.33
N LYS A 59 -5.54 0.83 18.51
CA LYS A 59 -5.51 -0.26 19.51
C LYS A 59 -6.12 -1.58 19.00
N GLY A 60 -7.02 -1.54 18.02
CA GLY A 60 -7.65 -2.72 17.42
C GLY A 60 -6.79 -3.40 16.36
N VAL A 61 -5.62 -2.86 16.03
CA VAL A 61 -4.76 -3.36 14.94
C VAL A 61 -3.43 -3.84 15.52
N ASN A 62 -3.06 -5.07 15.20
CA ASN A 62 -1.73 -5.62 15.48
C ASN A 62 -1.09 -6.07 14.18
N VAL A 63 0.09 -5.52 13.88
CA VAL A 63 0.89 -5.86 12.71
C VAL A 63 2.24 -6.37 13.21
N LEU A 64 2.61 -7.57 12.78
CA LEU A 64 3.87 -8.19 13.15
C LEU A 64 4.54 -8.77 11.90
N ALA A 65 5.84 -8.54 11.77
CA ALA A 65 6.71 -9.26 10.85
C ALA A 65 7.87 -9.86 11.65
N THR A 66 8.23 -11.10 11.35
CA THR A 66 9.38 -11.77 11.98
C THR A 66 10.48 -12.03 10.96
N GLN A 67 11.72 -11.93 11.41
CA GLN A 67 12.90 -12.27 10.63
C GLN A 67 13.60 -13.44 11.31
N SER A 68 13.51 -14.62 10.70
CA SER A 68 14.36 -15.78 11.03
C SER A 68 15.29 -16.06 9.85
N THR A 69 16.31 -16.90 10.04
CA THR A 69 17.18 -17.37 8.95
C THR A 69 16.40 -18.13 7.87
N ASP A 70 15.34 -18.85 8.27
CA ASP A 70 14.64 -19.81 7.40
C ASP A 70 13.17 -19.46 7.16
N HIS A 71 12.58 -18.60 8.01
CA HIS A 71 11.16 -18.27 7.96
C HIS A 71 10.89 -16.80 8.27
N HIS A 72 10.08 -16.15 7.42
CA HIS A 72 9.66 -14.76 7.61
C HIS A 72 8.14 -14.71 7.71
N TRP A 73 7.60 -14.62 8.91
CA TRP A 73 6.15 -14.60 9.08
C TRP A 73 5.63 -13.18 9.07
N PHE A 74 4.51 -12.97 8.38
CA PHE A 74 3.75 -11.72 8.41
C PHE A 74 2.36 -11.98 8.96
N THR A 75 1.98 -11.20 9.97
CA THR A 75 0.70 -11.34 10.66
C THR A 75 0.01 -10.00 10.80
N VAL A 76 -1.26 -9.95 10.44
CA VAL A 76 -2.13 -8.79 10.62
C VAL A 76 -3.42 -9.25 11.30
N ILE A 77 -3.70 -8.65 12.45
CA ILE A 77 -4.92 -8.88 13.22
C ILE A 77 -5.67 -7.56 13.35
N VAL A 78 -6.94 -7.55 12.98
CA VAL A 78 -7.82 -6.37 13.09
C VAL A 78 -9.05 -6.76 13.90
N ASP A 79 -9.32 -6.03 14.98
CA ASP A 79 -10.41 -6.30 15.93
C ASP A 79 -10.44 -7.76 16.38
N THR A 80 -9.28 -8.30 16.75
CA THR A 80 -9.07 -9.71 17.16
C THR A 80 -9.26 -10.77 16.06
N ILE A 81 -9.60 -10.36 14.83
CA ILE A 81 -9.77 -11.26 13.68
C ILE A 81 -8.45 -11.28 12.88
N PRO A 82 -7.79 -12.45 12.73
CA PRO A 82 -6.66 -12.59 11.83
C PRO A 82 -7.09 -12.33 10.39
N ARG A 83 -6.42 -11.36 9.73
CA ARG A 83 -6.60 -11.04 8.32
C ARG A 83 -5.51 -11.64 7.46
N VAL A 84 -4.31 -11.71 8.04
CA VAL A 84 -3.12 -12.29 7.42
C VAL A 84 -2.37 -13.06 8.49
N HIS A 85 -1.96 -14.28 8.17
CA HIS A 85 -0.95 -15.02 8.91
C HIS A 85 -0.29 -16.02 7.95
N ALA A 86 0.83 -15.62 7.36
CA ALA A 86 1.49 -16.39 6.31
C ALA A 86 3.00 -16.12 6.27
N GLN A 87 3.75 -17.05 5.68
CA GLN A 87 5.17 -16.88 5.40
C GLN A 87 5.35 -16.01 4.15
N LEU A 88 6.14 -14.94 4.27
CA LEU A 88 6.52 -14.06 3.16
C LEU A 88 7.39 -14.80 2.15
N ALA A 89 7.21 -14.48 0.87
CA ALA A 89 7.96 -15.07 -0.24
C ALA A 89 9.48 -14.83 -0.15
N ALA A 90 9.88 -13.72 0.49
CA ALA A 90 11.28 -13.33 0.68
C ALA A 90 11.44 -12.47 1.95
N PRO A 91 12.69 -12.23 2.40
CA PRO A 91 12.94 -11.44 3.61
C PRO A 91 12.64 -9.94 3.46
N VAL A 92 12.21 -9.33 4.57
CA VAL A 92 11.98 -7.89 4.73
C VAL A 92 12.75 -7.35 5.93
N GLN A 93 13.06 -6.04 5.91
CA GLN A 93 13.70 -5.32 7.01
C GLN A 93 12.67 -5.03 8.10
N CYS A 94 12.47 -5.97 9.02
CA CYS A 94 11.40 -5.89 10.04
C CYS A 94 11.53 -4.66 10.96
N ALA A 95 12.74 -4.12 11.13
CA ALA A 95 12.97 -2.90 11.91
C ALA A 95 12.38 -1.63 11.26
N LEU A 96 12.11 -1.66 9.95
CA LEU A 96 11.52 -0.58 9.18
C LEU A 96 10.03 -0.80 8.91
N LEU A 97 9.43 -1.83 9.53
CA LEU A 97 8.00 -2.06 9.43
C LEU A 97 7.24 -0.87 10.00
N ASP A 98 6.39 -0.27 9.17
CA ASP A 98 5.51 0.82 9.58
C ASP A 98 4.08 0.55 9.10
N TRP A 99 3.11 1.16 9.78
CA TRP A 99 1.72 1.07 9.39
C TRP A 99 0.88 2.21 9.95
N GLU A 100 -0.20 2.51 9.22
CA GLU A 100 -1.19 3.50 9.59
C GLU A 100 -2.61 3.06 9.24
N ILE A 101 -3.59 3.70 9.86
CA ILE A 101 -4.99 3.64 9.42
C ILE A 101 -5.23 4.91 8.62
N ALA A 102 -5.52 4.77 7.32
CA ALA A 102 -5.68 5.89 6.41
C ALA A 102 -6.91 5.70 5.53
N ALA A 103 -7.31 6.75 4.80
CA ALA A 103 -8.24 6.60 3.71
C ALA A 103 -7.63 5.71 2.60
N GLN A 104 -8.47 5.11 1.76
CA GLN A 104 -7.98 4.30 0.63
C GLN A 104 -7.00 5.12 -0.24
N LYS A 105 -5.76 4.64 -0.36
CA LYS A 105 -4.74 5.28 -1.19
C LYS A 105 -4.96 4.91 -2.66
N GLU A 106 -4.60 5.77 -3.60
CA GLU A 106 -4.71 5.46 -5.04
C GLU A 106 -3.85 4.26 -5.48
N SER A 107 -2.81 3.97 -4.70
CA SER A 107 -1.98 2.79 -4.85
C SER A 107 -2.69 1.51 -4.36
N SER A 108 -3.73 1.61 -3.54
CA SER A 108 -4.49 0.44 -3.06
C SER A 108 -5.14 -0.32 -4.24
N PRO A 109 -5.06 -1.66 -4.26
CA PRO A 109 -5.81 -2.48 -5.23
C PRO A 109 -7.33 -2.35 -5.07
N PHE A 110 -7.82 -1.90 -3.91
CA PHE A 110 -9.24 -1.68 -3.64
C PHE A 110 -9.71 -0.27 -3.99
N TYR A 111 -8.79 0.62 -4.38
CA TYR A 111 -9.12 2.00 -4.68
C TYR A 111 -10.14 2.07 -5.82
N THR A 112 -11.31 2.61 -5.51
CA THR A 112 -12.32 2.91 -6.52
C THR A 112 -12.40 4.42 -6.68
N ARG A 113 -12.09 4.93 -7.88
CA ARG A 113 -12.12 6.37 -8.16
C ARG A 113 -13.50 6.92 -7.82
N ALA A 114 -13.55 8.01 -7.07
CA ALA A 114 -14.77 8.62 -6.51
C ALA A 114 -15.72 9.27 -7.55
N VAL A 115 -15.93 8.65 -8.72
CA VAL A 115 -16.83 9.14 -9.78
C VAL A 115 -18.28 8.71 -9.52
N LEU A 116 -18.53 7.74 -8.63
CA LEU A 116 -19.87 7.21 -8.37
C LEU A 116 -20.33 7.56 -6.95
N ALA A 117 -21.44 8.29 -6.85
CA ALA A 117 -22.08 8.76 -5.61
C ALA A 117 -22.64 7.62 -4.71
N THR A 118 -22.42 6.36 -5.07
CA THR A 118 -22.99 5.17 -4.42
C THR A 118 -21.93 4.25 -3.79
N SER A 119 -20.65 4.65 -3.74
CA SER A 119 -19.61 3.84 -3.10
C SER A 119 -19.82 3.74 -1.59
N THR A 120 -20.50 2.69 -1.13
CA THR A 120 -20.60 2.27 0.28
C THR A 120 -19.43 1.39 0.74
N GLY A 121 -18.36 1.30 -0.07
CA GLY A 121 -17.17 0.53 0.25
C GLY A 121 -16.42 1.08 1.47
N PRO A 122 -15.56 0.29 2.12
CA PRO A 122 -14.73 0.76 3.23
C PRO A 122 -13.87 1.93 2.75
N SER A 123 -14.12 3.11 3.30
CA SER A 123 -13.35 4.32 2.98
C SER A 123 -11.98 4.34 3.68
N MET A 124 -11.71 3.36 4.56
CA MET A 124 -10.52 3.29 5.40
C MET A 124 -9.81 1.95 5.23
N GLU A 125 -8.49 1.97 5.33
CA GLU A 125 -7.61 0.81 5.23
C GLU A 125 -6.52 0.90 6.29
N VAL A 126 -6.06 -0.27 6.77
CA VAL A 126 -4.74 -0.37 7.38
C VAL A 126 -3.73 -0.49 6.23
N CYS A 127 -2.87 0.50 6.10
CA CYS A 127 -1.77 0.51 5.13
C CYS A 127 -0.50 0.10 5.88
N ILE A 128 0.07 -1.05 5.53
CA ILE A 128 1.32 -1.57 6.07
C ILE A 128 2.42 -1.41 5.04
N THR A 129 3.57 -0.87 5.43
CA THR A 129 4.77 -0.78 4.61
C THR A 129 5.78 -1.82 5.09
N LEU A 130 6.23 -2.68 4.19
CA LEU A 130 7.33 -3.61 4.41
C LEU A 130 8.48 -3.26 3.46
N VAL A 131 9.64 -2.95 4.01
CA VAL A 131 10.84 -2.68 3.21
C VAL A 131 11.54 -4.00 2.88
N LYS A 132 11.81 -4.26 1.60
CA LYS A 132 12.48 -5.47 1.15
C LYS A 132 13.94 -5.49 1.62
N GLN A 133 14.48 -6.67 1.91
CA GLN A 133 15.90 -6.78 2.24
C GLN A 133 16.81 -6.55 1.03
N ALA A 134 16.32 -6.85 -0.18
CA ALA A 134 16.99 -6.55 -1.44
C ALA A 134 15.96 -6.06 -2.48
N PRO A 135 16.30 -5.04 -3.30
CA PRO A 135 15.41 -4.58 -4.35
C PRO A 135 15.09 -5.69 -5.35
N ALA A 136 13.81 -6.01 -5.52
CA ALA A 136 13.36 -7.08 -6.42
C ALA A 136 11.85 -7.01 -6.67
N ARG A 137 11.39 -7.46 -7.84
CA ARG A 137 9.97 -7.71 -8.09
C ARG A 137 9.57 -9.07 -7.53
N TRP A 138 8.60 -9.11 -6.64
CA TRP A 138 8.05 -10.33 -6.06
C TRP A 138 6.91 -10.87 -6.93
N GLY A 139 6.93 -12.17 -7.23
CA GLY A 139 5.84 -12.82 -7.98
C GLY A 139 4.60 -13.07 -7.12
N SER A 140 4.78 -13.25 -5.82
CA SER A 140 3.74 -13.44 -4.81
C SER A 140 4.14 -12.74 -3.52
N LEU A 141 3.16 -12.42 -2.66
CA LEU A 141 3.44 -11.90 -1.32
C LEU A 141 3.93 -13.01 -0.37
N PHE A 142 3.40 -14.22 -0.55
CA PHE A 142 3.64 -15.38 0.31
C PHE A 142 4.28 -16.55 -0.45
N SER A 143 4.95 -17.43 0.30
CA SER A 143 5.53 -18.70 -0.15
C SER A 143 4.49 -19.77 -0.44
#